data_AF-A0A356JXU8-F1
#
_entry.id   AF-A0A356JXU8-F1
#
_cell.length_a   1.000
_cell.length_b   1.000
_cell.length_c   1.000
_cell.angle_alpha   90.00
_cell.angle_beta   90.00
_cell.angle_gamma   90.00
#
_symmetry.space_group_name_H-M   'P 1'
#
loop_
_entity.id
_entity.type
_entity.pdbx_description
1 polymer ?
#
loop_
_entity_poly.entity_id
_entity_poly.type
_entity_poly.pdbx_seq_one_letter_code
_entity_poly.pdbx_strand_id
1 'polypeptide(L)'
;MKVKIDVEAKKDDSSKIDCYKISFQLAGDIEVSKKLYEPDMKELLDDIVDVLGYKPIMEKFNCTIKEAQEIRKKIDRDSDCKDCELKLKECYRCCNVCESPLERDLLKALVKNNIEVELQLRINKDNTVSHFPEPVDPENILTIPDFYLESDNKKICIYTDGHTYHERTEYQAVRDRSIDRELQNLGYVVLRFTTSEIRNGLSKVIKVIKKSIGITEENNFDVSLNNIKITEGTCIRCGAKISYDLKKPLCDDCYQVWMQFGNMDYTERYCCKCGKECYSTSYGSPLCKNCI
;
A
#
# COMPACT_ATOMS: atom_id res chain seq x y z
N MET A 1 34.13 -11.29 23.69
CA MET A 1 33.58 -11.98 24.88
C MET A 1 32.90 -13.24 24.38
N LYS A 2 33.29 -14.42 24.89
CA LYS A 2 32.60 -15.68 24.58
C LYS A 2 31.66 -16.00 25.75
N VAL A 3 30.39 -16.22 25.43
CA VAL A 3 29.37 -16.64 26.40
C VAL A 3 29.10 -18.12 26.13
N LYS A 4 29.15 -18.94 27.19
CA LYS A 4 28.80 -20.36 27.16
C LYS A 4 27.60 -20.59 28.07
N ILE A 5 26.64 -21.39 27.62
CA ILE A 5 25.47 -21.79 28.40
C ILE A 5 25.44 -23.30 28.46
N ASP A 6 25.59 -23.86 29.66
CA ASP A 6 25.48 -25.29 29.93
C ASP A 6 24.15 -25.58 30.65
N VAL A 7 23.45 -26.65 30.24
CA VAL A 7 22.19 -27.08 30.87
C VAL A 7 22.47 -28.22 31.84
N GLU A 8 22.09 -28.07 33.10
CA GLU A 8 22.20 -29.12 34.12
C GLU A 8 20.83 -29.74 34.37
N ALA A 9 20.72 -31.07 34.25
CA ALA A 9 19.48 -31.81 34.51
C ALA A 9 19.32 -32.16 36.00
N LYS A 10 18.08 -32.39 36.44
CA LYS A 10 17.79 -32.81 37.82
C LYS A 10 18.42 -34.17 38.09
N LYS A 11 19.00 -34.32 39.28
CA LYS A 11 19.67 -35.57 39.70
C LYS A 11 18.75 -36.81 39.64
N ASP A 12 17.45 -36.60 39.86
CA ASP A 12 16.46 -37.69 39.96
C ASP A 12 15.63 -37.89 38.69
N ASP A 13 15.75 -36.99 37.69
CA ASP A 13 15.00 -37.04 36.44
C ASP A 13 15.77 -36.28 35.35
N SER A 14 16.53 -37.02 34.55
CA SER A 14 17.36 -36.47 33.47
C SER A 14 16.57 -35.81 32.34
N SER A 15 15.24 -35.97 32.32
CA SER A 15 14.35 -35.30 31.36
C SER A 15 13.97 -33.87 31.79
N LYS A 16 14.26 -33.47 33.04
CA LYS A 16 13.93 -32.16 33.58
C LYS A 16 15.16 -31.33 33.84
N ILE A 17 15.11 -30.07 33.40
CA ILE A 17 16.16 -29.09 33.63
C ILE A 17 16.13 -28.65 35.10
N ASP A 18 17.30 -28.60 35.73
CA ASP A 18 17.48 -28.10 37.09
C ASP A 18 17.91 -26.64 37.07
N CYS A 19 18.98 -26.32 36.32
CA CYS A 19 19.49 -24.96 36.18
C CYS A 19 20.30 -24.78 34.89
N TYR A 20 20.61 -23.53 34.59
CA TYR A 20 21.44 -23.09 33.47
C TYR A 20 22.70 -22.45 34.02
N LYS A 21 23.87 -22.96 33.67
CA LYS A 21 25.15 -22.34 34.03
C LYS A 21 25.59 -21.43 32.88
N ILE A 22 25.59 -20.12 33.14
CA ILE A 22 26.12 -19.12 32.20
C ILE A 22 27.56 -18.80 32.59
N SER A 23 28.48 -18.96 31.64
CA SER A 23 29.91 -18.67 31.80
C SER A 23 30.38 -17.61 30.81
N PHE A 24 31.14 -16.63 31.29
CA PHE A 24 31.79 -15.58 30.51
C PHE A 24 33.30 -15.78 30.53
N GLN A 25 33.90 -15.97 29.35
CA GLN A 25 35.35 -15.93 29.21
C GLN A 25 35.80 -14.47 29.07
N LEU A 26 36.55 -13.99 30.08
CA LEU A 26 37.20 -12.68 30.06
C LEU A 26 38.61 -12.78 29.44
N ALA A 27 39.29 -11.66 29.26
CA ALA A 27 40.64 -11.65 28.70
C ALA A 27 41.60 -12.49 29.57
N GLY A 28 42.37 -13.39 28.95
CA GLY A 28 43.20 -14.38 29.65
C GLY A 28 42.44 -15.65 30.06
N ASP A 29 42.85 -16.27 31.16
CA ASP A 29 42.32 -17.55 31.66
C ASP A 29 41.21 -17.39 32.73
N ILE A 30 40.59 -16.20 32.83
CA ILE A 30 39.55 -15.92 33.83
C ILE A 30 38.17 -16.27 33.27
N GLU A 31 37.52 -17.27 33.89
CA GLU A 31 36.12 -17.62 33.65
C GLU A 31 35.24 -17.17 34.83
N VAL A 32 34.21 -16.38 34.56
CA VAL A 32 33.17 -16.04 35.54
C VAL A 32 31.92 -16.83 35.19
N SER A 33 31.34 -17.54 36.16
CA SER A 33 30.13 -18.32 35.93
C SER A 33 29.08 -18.14 37.03
N LYS A 34 27.81 -18.22 36.65
CA LYS A 34 26.66 -18.17 37.56
C LYS A 34 25.64 -19.23 37.15
N LYS A 35 25.08 -19.94 38.14
CA LYS A 35 23.92 -20.81 37.93
C LYS A 35 22.65 -19.97 38.03
N LEU A 36 21.78 -20.13 37.04
CA LEU A 36 20.49 -19.48 36.95
C LEU A 36 19.40 -20.56 36.94
N TYR A 37 18.39 -20.36 37.76
CA TYR A 37 17.20 -21.19 37.81
C TYR A 37 16.11 -20.58 36.93
N GLU A 38 15.00 -21.29 36.75
CA GLU A 38 13.90 -20.82 35.90
C GLU A 38 13.41 -19.38 36.24
N PRO A 39 13.26 -18.97 37.52
CA PRO A 39 12.92 -17.59 37.86
C PRO A 39 13.98 -16.57 37.41
N ASP A 40 15.27 -16.88 37.65
CA ASP A 40 16.37 -16.01 37.24
C ASP A 40 16.44 -15.87 35.71
N MET A 41 16.11 -16.95 34.98
CA MET A 41 16.04 -16.92 33.51
C MET A 41 14.90 -16.07 32.99
N LYS A 42 13.76 -16.03 33.71
CA LYS A 42 12.63 -15.15 33.37
C LYS A 42 12.98 -13.68 33.63
N GLU A 43 13.64 -13.38 34.74
CA GLU A 43 14.13 -12.03 35.06
C GLU A 43 15.17 -11.57 34.02
N LEU A 44 16.15 -12.41 33.71
CA LEU A 44 17.15 -12.11 32.69
C LEU A 44 16.51 -11.89 31.31
N LEU A 45 15.48 -12.66 30.95
CA LEU A 45 14.74 -12.44 29.72
C LEU A 45 14.02 -11.09 29.70
N ASP A 46 13.38 -10.70 30.81
CA ASP A 46 12.72 -9.39 30.93
C ASP A 46 13.74 -8.25 30.77
N ASP A 47 14.89 -8.34 31.44
CA ASP A 47 15.99 -7.38 31.31
C ASP A 47 16.49 -7.27 29.86
N ILE A 48 16.69 -8.40 29.17
CA ILE A 48 17.12 -8.41 27.76
C ILE A 48 16.06 -7.77 26.86
N VAL A 49 14.78 -8.10 27.08
CA VAL A 49 13.65 -7.56 26.31
C VAL A 49 13.52 -6.05 26.51
N ASP A 50 13.78 -5.56 27.72
CA ASP A 50 13.78 -4.13 28.03
C ASP A 50 14.99 -3.40 27.40
N VAL A 51 16.21 -3.91 27.59
CA VAL A 51 17.45 -3.32 27.03
C VAL A 51 17.42 -3.26 25.50
N LEU A 52 16.86 -4.29 24.84
CA LEU A 52 16.70 -4.29 23.38
C LEU A 52 15.55 -3.39 22.90
N GLY A 53 14.77 -2.81 23.82
CA GLY A 53 13.66 -1.91 23.54
C GLY A 53 12.46 -2.62 22.93
N TYR A 54 12.29 -3.92 23.21
CA TYR A 54 11.13 -4.70 22.78
C TYR A 54 9.95 -4.54 23.75
N LYS A 55 10.21 -4.36 25.04
CA LYS A 55 9.19 -4.21 26.09
C LYS A 55 8.14 -3.13 25.74
N PRO A 56 8.53 -1.90 25.33
CA PRO A 56 7.55 -0.87 24.98
C PRO A 56 6.71 -1.22 23.74
N ILE A 57 7.27 -2.00 22.80
CA ILE A 57 6.56 -2.44 21.59
C ILE A 57 5.52 -3.50 21.96
N MET A 58 5.92 -4.47 22.78
CA MET A 58 5.05 -5.55 23.25
C MET A 58 3.88 -5.01 24.06
N GLU A 59 4.14 -4.11 25.01
CA GLU A 59 3.08 -3.46 25.80
C GLU A 59 2.15 -2.63 24.93
N LYS A 60 2.70 -1.87 23.96
CA LYS A 60 1.91 -1.01 23.08
C LYS A 60 0.96 -1.79 22.16
N PHE A 61 1.39 -2.94 21.66
CA PHE A 61 0.65 -3.70 20.64
C PHE A 61 0.10 -5.04 21.14
N ASN A 62 0.32 -5.37 22.41
CA ASN A 62 -0.01 -6.66 23.02
C ASN A 62 0.47 -7.85 22.16
N CYS A 63 1.74 -7.80 21.73
CA CYS A 63 2.31 -8.77 20.80
C CYS A 63 3.45 -9.60 21.44
N THR A 64 3.83 -10.68 20.77
CA THR A 64 4.91 -11.56 21.21
C THR A 64 6.29 -10.92 21.05
N ILE A 65 7.29 -11.41 21.79
CA ILE A 65 8.70 -10.99 21.66
C ILE A 65 9.17 -11.11 20.20
N LYS A 66 8.79 -12.18 19.50
CA LYS A 66 9.16 -12.41 18.11
C LYS A 66 8.58 -11.35 17.17
N GLU A 67 7.32 -10.97 17.36
CA GLU A 67 6.69 -9.91 16.58
C GLU A 67 7.33 -8.54 16.86
N ALA A 68 7.60 -8.24 18.14
CA ALA A 68 8.29 -7.03 18.54
C ALA A 68 9.71 -6.92 17.94
N GLN A 69 10.44 -8.04 17.88
CA GLN A 69 11.73 -8.12 17.20
C GLN A 69 11.62 -7.79 15.70
N GLU A 70 10.63 -8.34 15.00
CA GLU A 70 10.43 -8.04 13.58
C GLU A 70 10.06 -6.58 13.33
N ILE A 71 9.22 -5.99 14.19
CA ILE A 71 8.92 -4.55 14.16
C ILE A 71 10.22 -3.75 14.33
N ARG A 72 11.02 -4.08 15.36
CA ARG A 72 12.24 -3.33 15.66
C ARG A 72 13.25 -3.41 14.52
N LYS A 73 13.45 -4.61 13.96
CA LYS A 73 14.33 -4.82 12.79
C LYS A 73 13.88 -3.97 11.59
N LYS A 74 12.57 -3.90 11.31
CA LYS A 74 12.04 -3.08 10.22
C LYS A 74 12.25 -1.59 10.50
N ILE A 75 11.97 -1.14 11.72
CA ILE A 75 12.21 0.25 12.13
C ILE A 75 13.67 0.67 11.96
N ASP A 76 14.61 -0.21 12.30
CA ASP A 76 16.04 0.10 12.29
C ASP A 76 16.65 0.02 10.87
N ARG A 77 16.08 -0.80 9.97
CA ARG A 77 16.63 -1.04 8.62
C ARG A 77 15.94 -0.26 7.51
N ASP A 78 14.63 -0.04 7.62
CA ASP A 78 13.82 0.57 6.57
C ASP A 78 13.90 2.10 6.67
N SER A 79 14.40 2.75 5.61
CA SER A 79 14.51 4.22 5.54
C SER A 79 13.15 4.88 5.74
N ASP A 80 12.07 4.25 5.28
CA ASP A 80 10.72 4.78 5.35
C ASP A 80 10.16 4.76 6.79
N CYS A 81 10.82 4.05 7.70
CA CYS A 81 10.44 3.98 9.11
C CYS A 81 11.22 4.95 10.01
N LYS A 82 12.32 5.53 9.52
CA LYS A 82 13.20 6.40 10.31
C LYS A 82 12.45 7.64 10.81
N ASP A 83 11.81 8.34 9.88
CA ASP A 83 11.09 9.61 10.10
C ASP A 83 9.56 9.43 9.98
N CYS A 84 9.07 8.21 10.21
CA CYS A 84 7.65 7.89 10.08
C CYS A 84 6.81 8.47 11.23
N GLU A 85 5.86 9.35 10.91
CA GLU A 85 4.92 9.95 11.87
C GLU A 85 4.00 8.94 12.60
N LEU A 86 3.86 7.74 12.01
CA LEU A 86 3.06 6.62 12.53
C LEU A 86 3.91 5.61 13.31
N LYS A 87 5.20 5.90 13.52
CA LYS A 87 6.12 5.07 14.30
C LYS A 87 5.56 4.82 15.70
N LEU A 88 5.53 3.55 16.10
CA LEU A 88 4.93 3.07 17.36
C LEU A 88 3.43 3.38 17.54
N LYS A 89 2.73 3.77 16.47
CA LYS A 89 1.26 3.90 16.44
C LYS A 89 0.60 2.78 15.65
N GLU A 90 1.15 2.49 14.46
CA GLU A 90 0.59 1.49 13.53
C GLU A 90 1.59 0.39 13.17
N CYS A 91 2.73 0.34 13.86
CA CYS A 91 3.84 -0.53 13.46
C CYS A 91 3.47 -2.01 13.46
N TYR A 92 2.63 -2.50 14.38
CA TYR A 92 2.20 -3.91 14.37
C TYR A 92 1.49 -4.26 13.07
N ARG A 93 0.43 -3.53 12.72
CA ARG A 93 -0.33 -3.75 11.47
C ARG A 93 0.55 -3.59 10.24
N CYS A 94 1.36 -2.54 10.20
CA CYS A 94 2.25 -2.25 9.08
C CYS A 94 3.38 -3.28 8.91
N CYS A 95 3.91 -3.86 10.00
CA CYS A 95 5.10 -4.71 9.95
C CYS A 95 4.77 -6.20 10.01
N ASN A 96 3.69 -6.58 10.67
CA ASN A 96 3.37 -7.99 10.94
C ASN A 96 2.14 -8.49 10.19
N VAL A 97 1.25 -7.58 9.77
CA VAL A 97 -0.01 -7.96 9.12
C VAL A 97 -0.01 -7.65 7.62
N CYS A 98 0.50 -6.49 7.20
CA CYS A 98 0.69 -6.21 5.77
C CYS A 98 1.68 -7.20 5.14
N GLU A 99 1.31 -7.75 3.99
CA GLU A 99 2.04 -8.80 3.29
C GLU A 99 2.99 -8.24 2.21
N SER A 100 2.78 -6.98 1.79
CA SER A 100 3.59 -6.32 0.78
C SER A 100 3.98 -4.86 1.10
N PRO A 101 5.04 -4.32 0.47
CA PRO A 101 5.36 -2.90 0.57
C PRO A 101 4.23 -1.95 0.15
N LEU A 102 3.45 -2.33 -0.86
CA LEU A 102 2.33 -1.52 -1.36
C LEU A 102 1.23 -1.38 -0.31
N GLU A 103 0.90 -2.48 0.39
CA GLU A 103 -0.05 -2.45 1.50
C GLU A 103 0.44 -1.52 2.61
N ARG A 104 1.73 -1.56 2.96
CA ARG A 104 2.28 -0.64 3.97
C ARG A 104 2.10 0.82 3.57
N ASP A 105 2.33 1.15 2.31
CA ASP A 105 2.19 2.51 1.80
C ASP A 105 0.73 2.97 1.83
N LEU A 106 -0.19 2.10 1.41
CA LEU A 106 -1.63 2.39 1.43
C LEU A 106 -2.17 2.48 2.87
N LEU A 107 -1.78 1.57 3.77
CA LEU A 107 -2.15 1.59 5.19
C LEU A 107 -1.75 2.93 5.83
N LYS A 108 -0.50 3.36 5.63
CA LYS A 108 -0.01 4.64 6.16
C LYS A 108 -0.87 5.80 5.67
N ALA A 109 -1.25 5.82 4.38
CA ALA A 109 -2.08 6.87 3.82
C ALA A 109 -3.53 6.85 4.34
N LEU A 110 -4.11 5.66 4.51
CA LEU A 110 -5.44 5.48 5.10
C LEU A 110 -5.49 6.02 6.52
N VAL A 111 -4.53 5.61 7.36
CA VAL A 111 -4.44 6.08 8.75
C VAL A 111 -4.25 7.59 8.83
N LYS A 112 -3.36 8.16 8.00
CA LYS A 112 -3.17 9.63 7.94
C LYS A 112 -4.43 10.40 7.53
N ASN A 113 -5.39 9.73 6.88
CA ASN A 113 -6.66 10.29 6.47
C ASN A 113 -7.81 9.91 7.42
N ASN A 114 -7.52 9.33 8.58
CA ASN A 114 -8.50 8.83 9.56
C ASN A 114 -9.50 7.84 8.93
N ILE A 115 -9.03 7.00 8.01
CA ILE A 115 -9.84 5.93 7.43
C ILE A 115 -9.46 4.64 8.15
N GLU A 116 -10.36 4.19 9.02
CA GLU A 116 -10.22 2.92 9.73
C GLU A 116 -10.52 1.77 8.77
N VAL A 117 -9.64 0.77 8.81
CA VAL A 117 -9.70 -0.41 7.97
C VAL A 117 -9.33 -1.63 8.78
N GLU A 118 -9.87 -2.78 8.42
CA GLU A 118 -9.46 -4.08 8.90
C GLU A 118 -8.52 -4.73 7.87
N LEU A 119 -7.48 -5.41 8.36
CA LEU A 119 -6.53 -6.13 7.51
C LEU A 119 -6.81 -7.62 7.62
N GLN A 120 -6.57 -8.36 6.54
CA GLN A 120 -6.64 -9.83 6.56
C GLN A 120 -8.02 -10.37 7.01
N LEU A 121 -9.11 -9.63 6.72
CA LEU A 121 -10.47 -10.15 6.91
C LEU A 121 -10.70 -11.31 5.93
N ARG A 122 -11.34 -12.38 6.39
CA ARG A 122 -11.68 -13.54 5.56
C ARG A 122 -13.14 -13.44 5.20
N ILE A 123 -13.42 -13.41 3.90
CA ILE A 123 -14.79 -13.46 3.39
C ILE A 123 -15.01 -14.86 2.86
N ASN A 124 -16.02 -15.55 3.39
CA ASN A 124 -16.38 -16.91 3.00
C ASN A 124 -17.42 -16.91 1.86
N LYS A 125 -17.56 -18.05 1.18
CA LYS A 125 -18.50 -18.24 0.06
C LYS A 125 -19.96 -18.07 0.47
N ASP A 126 -20.29 -18.33 1.74
CA ASP A 126 -21.62 -18.14 2.34
C ASP A 126 -21.87 -16.71 2.85
N ASN A 127 -20.95 -15.76 2.56
CA ASN A 127 -20.99 -14.37 3.02
C ASN A 127 -20.79 -14.17 4.53
N THR A 128 -20.38 -15.22 5.26
CA THR A 128 -19.86 -15.05 6.62
C THR A 128 -18.44 -14.48 6.56
N VAL A 129 -18.01 -13.85 7.65
CA VAL A 129 -16.66 -13.30 7.78
C VAL A 129 -15.97 -13.88 9.01
N SER A 130 -14.65 -14.06 8.92
CA SER A 130 -13.79 -14.36 10.06
C SER A 130 -12.60 -13.41 10.10
N HIS A 131 -12.04 -13.22 11.30
CA HIS A 131 -11.14 -12.10 11.58
C HIS A 131 -9.71 -12.59 11.77
N PHE A 132 -8.72 -11.76 11.45
CA PHE A 132 -7.34 -12.04 11.88
C PHE A 132 -7.23 -11.94 13.41
N PRO A 133 -6.58 -12.90 14.11
CA PRO A 133 -5.67 -13.94 13.60
C PRO A 133 -6.27 -15.35 13.45
N GLU A 134 -7.60 -15.50 13.37
CA GLU A 134 -8.24 -16.82 13.25
C GLU A 134 -7.73 -17.60 12.01
N PRO A 135 -7.61 -18.94 12.08
CA PRO A 135 -7.21 -19.74 10.93
C PRO A 135 -8.18 -19.59 9.75
N VAL A 136 -7.63 -19.61 8.53
CA VAL A 136 -8.43 -19.62 7.31
C VAL A 136 -8.99 -21.02 7.08
N ASP A 137 -10.29 -21.13 6.81
CA ASP A 137 -10.92 -22.35 6.30
C ASP A 137 -10.70 -22.44 4.78
N PRO A 138 -9.82 -23.32 4.28
CA PRO A 138 -9.50 -23.39 2.85
C PRO A 138 -10.68 -23.87 1.99
N GLU A 139 -11.65 -24.56 2.57
CA GLU A 139 -12.80 -25.10 1.84
C GLU A 139 -13.88 -24.04 1.62
N ASN A 140 -14.08 -23.16 2.61
CA ASN A 140 -15.13 -22.15 2.59
C ASN A 140 -14.65 -20.74 2.20
N ILE A 141 -13.34 -20.46 2.22
CA ILE A 141 -12.83 -19.12 1.89
C ILE A 141 -13.17 -18.72 0.43
N LEU A 142 -13.75 -17.53 0.28
CA LEU A 142 -13.92 -16.88 -1.02
C LEU A 142 -12.66 -16.04 -1.33
N THR A 143 -12.31 -15.12 -0.43
CA THR A 143 -11.19 -14.20 -0.63
C THR A 143 -10.77 -13.53 0.68
N ILE A 144 -9.58 -12.95 0.66
CA ILE A 144 -9.01 -12.13 1.73
C ILE A 144 -8.60 -10.81 1.08
N PRO A 145 -9.38 -9.73 1.22
CA PRO A 145 -8.93 -8.41 0.77
C PRO A 145 -7.77 -7.90 1.62
N ASP A 146 -6.88 -7.13 1.00
CA ASP A 146 -5.76 -6.49 1.70
C ASP A 146 -6.28 -5.52 2.77
N PHE A 147 -7.34 -4.79 2.43
CA PHE A 147 -8.08 -3.94 3.36
C PHE A 147 -9.58 -4.14 3.21
N TYR A 148 -10.24 -4.23 4.34
CA TYR A 148 -11.69 -4.22 4.45
C TYR A 148 -12.15 -3.02 5.27
N LEU A 149 -13.31 -2.48 4.96
CA LEU A 149 -13.96 -1.49 5.82
C LEU A 149 -15.46 -1.46 5.54
N GLU A 150 -16.23 -1.01 6.52
CA GLU A 150 -17.66 -0.76 6.39
C GLU A 150 -17.98 0.71 6.66
N SER A 151 -18.81 1.33 5.81
CA SER A 151 -19.30 2.70 5.99
C SER A 151 -20.66 2.87 5.35
N ASP A 152 -21.61 3.52 6.04
CA ASP A 152 -22.97 3.78 5.56
C ASP A 152 -23.64 2.57 4.90
N ASN A 153 -23.54 1.40 5.55
CA ASN A 153 -24.08 0.12 5.07
C ASN A 153 -23.45 -0.41 3.77
N LYS A 154 -22.28 0.08 3.39
CA LYS A 154 -21.45 -0.46 2.30
C LYS A 154 -20.30 -1.26 2.88
N LYS A 155 -20.13 -2.47 2.36
CA LYS A 155 -18.95 -3.30 2.60
C LYS A 155 -17.95 -3.06 1.49
N ILE A 156 -16.74 -2.64 1.81
CA ILE A 156 -15.74 -2.24 0.83
C ILE A 156 -14.50 -3.13 0.96
N CYS A 157 -14.17 -3.83 -0.11
CA CYS A 157 -12.95 -4.62 -0.26
C CYS A 157 -11.94 -3.84 -1.10
N ILE A 158 -10.71 -3.73 -0.63
CA ILE A 158 -9.62 -3.05 -1.32
C ILE A 158 -8.47 -4.04 -1.52
N TYR A 159 -8.01 -4.13 -2.77
CA TYR A 159 -6.88 -4.95 -3.18
C TYR A 159 -5.76 -4.07 -3.74
N THR A 160 -4.52 -4.42 -3.42
CA THR A 160 -3.30 -3.83 -3.95
C THR A 160 -2.64 -4.82 -4.90
N ASP A 161 -2.69 -4.49 -6.19
CA ASP A 161 -2.12 -5.32 -7.24
C ASP A 161 -0.62 -5.04 -7.35
N GLY A 162 0.15 -5.76 -6.54
CA GLY A 162 1.58 -5.93 -6.71
C GLY A 162 1.87 -6.80 -7.93
N HIS A 163 2.07 -6.18 -9.09
CA HIS A 163 2.52 -6.89 -10.29
C HIS A 163 3.80 -6.27 -10.82
N THR A 164 4.80 -7.12 -11.04
CA THR A 164 5.83 -6.88 -12.05
C THR A 164 5.15 -6.97 -13.42
N TYR A 165 5.48 -6.07 -14.35
CA TYR A 165 4.88 -5.97 -15.70
C TYR A 165 4.93 -7.26 -16.56
N HIS A 166 5.50 -8.35 -16.04
CA HIS A 166 5.78 -9.59 -16.76
C HIS A 166 4.99 -10.83 -16.28
N GLU A 167 4.19 -10.76 -15.20
CA GLU A 167 3.70 -11.97 -14.53
C GLU A 167 2.22 -11.94 -14.09
N ARG A 168 1.29 -11.44 -14.92
CA ARG A 168 -0.13 -11.76 -14.71
C ARG A 168 -0.56 -12.81 -15.71
N THR A 169 -0.79 -14.03 -15.24
CA THR A 169 -1.31 -15.11 -16.09
C THR A 169 -2.79 -14.85 -16.38
N GLU A 170 -3.26 -15.28 -17.56
CA GLU A 170 -4.69 -15.22 -17.89
C GLU A 170 -5.56 -15.92 -16.84
N TYR A 171 -5.06 -17.01 -16.26
CA TYR A 171 -5.73 -17.76 -15.20
C TYR A 171 -5.97 -16.90 -13.94
N GLN A 172 -4.94 -16.18 -13.47
CA GLN A 172 -5.09 -15.24 -12.34
C GLN A 172 -6.13 -14.16 -12.67
N ALA A 173 -6.07 -13.57 -13.87
CA ALA A 173 -7.03 -12.54 -14.28
C ALA A 173 -8.48 -13.07 -14.40
N VAL A 174 -8.68 -14.34 -14.76
CA VAL A 174 -10.00 -14.96 -14.78
C VAL A 174 -10.49 -15.22 -13.35
N ARG A 175 -9.63 -15.74 -12.47
CA ARG A 175 -9.95 -16.00 -11.07
C ARG A 175 -10.34 -14.71 -10.33
N ASP A 176 -9.55 -13.66 -10.46
CA ASP A 176 -9.82 -12.35 -9.84
C ASP A 176 -11.17 -11.80 -10.30
N ARG A 177 -11.47 -11.87 -11.61
CA ARG A 177 -12.77 -11.43 -12.15
C ARG A 177 -13.94 -12.25 -11.61
N SER A 178 -13.76 -13.54 -11.35
CA SER A 178 -14.80 -14.38 -10.73
C SER A 178 -15.08 -13.94 -9.30
N ILE A 179 -14.02 -13.74 -8.51
CA ILE A 179 -14.11 -13.30 -7.12
C ILE A 179 -14.77 -11.91 -7.05
N ASP A 180 -14.35 -10.96 -7.88
CA ASP A 180 -14.92 -9.62 -7.92
C ASP A 180 -16.43 -9.66 -8.21
N ARG A 181 -16.85 -10.54 -9.12
CA ARG A 181 -18.27 -10.73 -9.47
C ARG A 181 -19.07 -11.32 -8.31
N GLU A 182 -18.52 -12.31 -7.62
CA GLU A 182 -19.15 -12.92 -6.45
C GLU A 182 -19.29 -11.91 -5.31
N LEU A 183 -18.24 -11.14 -5.01
CA LEU A 183 -18.29 -10.04 -4.04
C LEU A 183 -19.36 -9.00 -4.40
N GLN A 184 -19.44 -8.58 -5.67
CA GLN A 184 -20.48 -7.65 -6.13
C GLN A 184 -21.89 -8.22 -5.93
N ASN A 185 -22.11 -9.50 -6.23
CA ASN A 185 -23.39 -10.17 -6.01
C ASN A 185 -23.76 -10.23 -4.52
N LEU A 186 -22.76 -10.32 -3.63
CA LEU A 186 -22.92 -10.27 -2.18
C LEU A 186 -23.06 -8.84 -1.62
N GLY A 187 -23.04 -7.82 -2.48
CA GLY A 187 -23.23 -6.41 -2.11
C GLY A 187 -21.95 -5.67 -1.69
N TYR A 188 -20.77 -6.24 -1.95
CA TYR A 188 -19.49 -5.58 -1.69
C TYR A 188 -19.12 -4.63 -2.83
N VAL A 189 -18.53 -3.51 -2.47
CA VAL A 189 -17.82 -2.62 -3.38
C VAL A 189 -16.37 -3.10 -3.45
N VAL A 190 -15.89 -3.41 -4.64
CA VAL A 190 -14.52 -3.87 -4.86
C VAL A 190 -13.69 -2.77 -5.49
N LEU A 191 -12.58 -2.41 -4.83
CA LEU A 191 -11.57 -1.47 -5.32
C LEU A 191 -10.25 -2.22 -5.49
N ARG A 192 -9.57 -2.02 -6.63
CA ARG A 192 -8.28 -2.64 -6.91
C ARG A 192 -7.33 -1.58 -7.43
N PHE A 193 -6.18 -1.44 -6.80
CA PHE A 193 -5.19 -0.41 -7.12
C PHE A 193 -3.87 -1.05 -7.53
N THR A 194 -3.38 -0.68 -8.71
CA THR A 194 -2.10 -1.15 -9.21
C THR A 194 -0.93 -0.49 -8.49
N THR A 195 0.25 -1.11 -8.63
CA THR A 195 1.51 -0.54 -8.16
C THR A 195 1.73 0.92 -8.61
N SER A 196 1.40 1.23 -9.87
CA SER A 196 1.61 2.58 -10.42
C SER A 196 0.66 3.61 -9.84
N GLU A 197 -0.60 3.23 -9.54
CA GLU A 197 -1.58 4.09 -8.90
C GLU A 197 -1.18 4.43 -7.47
N ILE A 198 -0.71 3.44 -6.69
CA ILE A 198 -0.27 3.65 -5.31
C ILE A 198 0.99 4.51 -5.29
N ARG A 199 2.02 4.17 -6.09
CA ARG A 199 3.30 4.89 -6.07
C ARG A 199 3.23 6.31 -6.64
N ASN A 200 2.48 6.53 -7.72
CA ASN A 200 2.43 7.82 -8.41
C ASN A 200 1.20 8.67 -8.07
N GLY A 201 0.24 8.12 -7.33
CA GLY A 201 -1.10 8.70 -7.22
C GLY A 201 -1.82 8.42 -5.91
N LEU A 202 -1.09 8.22 -4.80
CA LEU A 202 -1.69 7.85 -3.50
C LEU A 202 -2.83 8.79 -3.05
N SER A 203 -2.69 10.10 -3.25
CA SER A 203 -3.77 11.06 -2.95
C SER A 203 -5.02 10.83 -3.81
N LYS A 204 -4.89 10.36 -5.05
CA LYS A 204 -6.03 10.00 -5.91
C LYS A 204 -6.68 8.71 -5.43
N VAL A 205 -5.88 7.71 -5.06
CA VAL A 205 -6.35 6.45 -4.46
C VAL A 205 -7.21 6.74 -3.22
N ILE A 206 -6.70 7.57 -2.30
CA ILE A 206 -7.45 7.98 -1.11
C ILE A 206 -8.76 8.71 -1.45
N LYS A 207 -8.75 9.60 -2.45
CA LYS A 207 -9.99 10.27 -2.91
C LYS A 207 -11.04 9.28 -3.42
N VAL A 208 -10.62 8.26 -4.17
CA VAL A 208 -11.53 7.20 -4.64
C VAL A 208 -12.11 6.45 -3.45
N ILE A 209 -11.28 6.07 -2.48
CA ILE A 209 -11.73 5.37 -1.26
C ILE A 209 -12.71 6.24 -0.47
N LYS A 210 -12.39 7.53 -0.23
CA LYS A 210 -13.29 8.49 0.44
C LYS A 210 -14.65 8.62 -0.23
N LYS A 211 -14.66 8.68 -1.56
CA LYS A 211 -15.90 8.70 -2.33
C LYS A 211 -16.72 7.42 -2.14
N SER A 212 -16.07 6.26 -2.13
CA SER A 212 -16.74 4.97 -1.95
C SER A 212 -17.39 4.85 -0.57
N ILE A 213 -16.73 5.33 0.49
CA ILE A 213 -17.26 5.33 1.88
C ILE A 213 -18.37 6.34 2.14
N GLY A 214 -18.70 7.22 1.19
CA GLY A 214 -19.73 8.23 1.38
C GLY A 214 -19.23 9.53 2.01
N ILE A 215 -17.92 9.64 2.31
CA ILE A 215 -17.30 10.91 2.67
C ILE A 215 -17.21 11.77 1.41
N THR A 216 -18.26 12.56 1.21
CA THR A 216 -18.24 13.70 0.30
C THR A 216 -17.76 14.89 1.10
N GLU A 217 -16.65 15.51 0.70
CA GLU A 217 -16.30 16.83 1.22
C GLU A 217 -17.48 17.76 0.90
N GLU A 218 -18.09 18.35 1.94
CA GLU A 218 -19.03 19.45 1.73
C GLU A 218 -18.35 20.49 0.85
N ASN A 219 -19.01 20.82 -0.26
CA ASN A 219 -18.49 21.70 -1.29
C ASN A 219 -17.98 23.02 -0.68
N ASN A 220 -16.68 23.21 -0.72
CA ASN A 220 -16.08 24.49 -1.05
C ASN A 220 -14.87 24.29 -1.97
N PHE A 221 -15.08 23.55 -3.05
CA PHE A 221 -14.50 23.86 -4.36
C PHE A 221 -15.27 23.07 -5.43
N ASP A 222 -16.26 23.70 -6.03
CA ASP A 222 -16.73 23.29 -7.34
C ASP A 222 -15.52 23.31 -8.30
N VAL A 223 -15.12 22.14 -8.80
CA VAL A 223 -14.99 21.86 -10.25
C VAL A 223 -14.79 20.35 -10.44
N SER A 224 -15.81 19.72 -11.00
CA SER A 224 -15.78 18.57 -11.91
C SER A 224 -14.42 17.90 -12.24
N LEU A 225 -14.39 16.57 -12.07
CA LEU A 225 -13.37 15.64 -12.59
C LEU A 225 -13.34 15.53 -14.14
N ASN A 226 -13.49 16.66 -14.84
CA ASN A 226 -13.22 16.81 -16.27
C ASN A 226 -12.29 17.99 -16.61
N ASN A 227 -11.72 18.69 -15.62
CA ASN A 227 -10.73 19.73 -15.87
C ASN A 227 -9.44 19.48 -15.09
N ILE A 228 -8.54 18.68 -15.68
CA ILE A 228 -7.20 19.25 -15.81
C ILE A 228 -7.44 20.49 -16.67
N LYS A 229 -7.41 21.69 -16.10
CA LYS A 229 -7.26 22.91 -16.92
C LYS A 229 -5.94 22.72 -17.63
N ILE A 230 -6.00 22.12 -18.82
CA ILE A 230 -4.90 22.16 -19.77
C ILE A 230 -4.83 23.66 -20.09
N THR A 231 -3.89 24.35 -19.46
CA THR A 231 -3.67 25.78 -19.72
C THR A 231 -2.87 25.96 -21.00
N GLU A 232 -2.15 24.93 -21.42
CA GLU A 232 -1.22 24.96 -22.54
C GLU A 232 -1.56 23.87 -23.57
N GLY A 233 -1.89 24.31 -24.77
CA GLY A 233 -2.10 23.49 -25.95
C GLY A 233 -0.91 23.56 -26.91
N THR A 234 -1.06 22.92 -28.06
CA THR A 234 -0.05 22.89 -29.11
C THR A 234 -0.67 23.34 -30.44
N CYS A 235 -0.01 24.28 -31.13
CA CYS A 235 -0.42 24.72 -32.45
C CYS A 235 -0.40 23.53 -33.41
N ILE A 236 -1.55 23.22 -34.02
CA ILE A 236 -1.71 22.02 -34.84
C ILE A 236 -0.86 22.05 -36.12
N ARG A 237 -0.34 23.21 -36.56
CA ARG A 237 0.47 23.38 -37.77
C ARG A 237 1.97 23.33 -37.56
N CYS A 238 2.46 24.04 -36.54
CA CYS A 238 3.89 24.25 -36.30
C CYS A 238 4.42 23.65 -35.00
N GLY A 239 3.55 23.12 -34.13
CA GLY A 239 3.96 22.51 -32.86
C GLY A 239 4.30 23.50 -31.74
N ALA A 240 4.16 24.81 -31.96
CA ALA A 240 4.40 25.83 -30.94
C ALA A 240 3.42 25.70 -29.76
N LYS A 241 3.86 26.05 -28.55
CA LYS A 241 3.00 26.12 -27.37
C LYS A 241 2.05 27.31 -27.45
N ILE A 242 0.75 27.05 -27.24
CA ILE A 242 -0.32 28.04 -27.28
C ILE A 242 -1.27 27.84 -26.10
N SER A 243 -2.24 28.73 -25.90
CA SER A 243 -3.34 28.45 -24.97
C SER A 243 -4.18 27.27 -25.49
N TYR A 244 -4.57 26.35 -24.61
CA TYR A 244 -5.41 25.23 -25.02
C TYR A 244 -6.84 25.71 -25.28
N ASP A 245 -7.17 25.91 -26.56
CA ASP A 245 -8.51 26.26 -27.03
C ASP A 245 -8.78 25.51 -28.34
N LEU A 246 -9.76 24.59 -28.32
CA LEU A 246 -10.13 23.82 -29.51
C LEU A 246 -10.78 24.70 -30.60
N LYS A 247 -11.25 25.91 -30.26
CA LYS A 247 -11.75 26.89 -31.22
C LYS A 247 -10.63 27.75 -31.83
N LYS A 248 -9.46 27.77 -31.20
CA LYS A 248 -8.25 28.49 -31.64
C LYS A 248 -7.03 27.56 -31.62
N PRO A 249 -7.00 26.50 -32.45
CA PRO A 249 -5.95 25.48 -32.38
C PRO A 249 -4.64 25.88 -33.08
N LEU A 250 -4.55 27.11 -33.60
CA LEU A 250 -3.38 27.66 -34.28
C LEU A 250 -2.80 28.83 -33.47
N CYS A 251 -1.47 29.03 -33.53
CA CYS A 251 -0.86 30.29 -33.10
C CYS A 251 -1.21 31.43 -34.06
N ASP A 252 -1.02 32.68 -33.64
CA ASP A 252 -1.41 33.87 -34.41
C ASP A 252 -0.83 33.85 -35.84
N ASP A 253 0.47 33.56 -35.99
CA ASP A 253 1.13 33.49 -37.31
C ASP A 253 0.50 32.43 -38.23
N CYS A 254 0.23 31.23 -37.70
CA CYS A 254 -0.37 30.15 -38.46
C CYS A 254 -1.84 30.42 -38.78
N TYR A 255 -2.55 31.10 -37.88
CA TYR A 255 -3.94 31.50 -38.06
C TYR A 255 -4.10 32.54 -39.17
N GLN A 256 -3.20 33.53 -39.26
CA GLN A 256 -3.23 34.53 -40.35
C GLN A 256 -3.13 33.88 -41.73
N VAL A 257 -2.27 32.85 -41.87
CA VAL A 257 -2.16 32.08 -43.11
C VAL A 257 -3.40 31.23 -43.33
N TRP A 258 -3.89 30.53 -42.30
CA TRP A 258 -5.09 29.70 -42.41
C TRP A 258 -6.33 30.52 -42.82
N MET A 259 -6.50 31.73 -42.27
CA MET A 259 -7.62 32.63 -42.55
C MET A 259 -7.73 33.04 -44.03
N GLN A 260 -6.63 33.02 -44.79
CA GLN A 260 -6.64 33.28 -46.23
C GLN A 260 -7.36 32.18 -47.03
N PHE A 261 -7.34 30.94 -46.53
CA PHE A 261 -7.94 29.79 -47.21
C PHE A 261 -9.23 29.32 -46.53
N GLY A 262 -9.31 29.38 -45.20
CA GLY A 262 -10.49 29.00 -44.41
C GLY A 262 -10.88 27.53 -44.50
N ASN A 263 -9.99 26.64 -44.96
CA ASN A 263 -10.31 25.22 -45.12
C ASN A 263 -10.28 24.50 -43.76
N MET A 264 -11.47 24.13 -43.28
CA MET A 264 -11.69 23.46 -42.00
C MET A 264 -11.13 22.05 -41.95
N ASP A 265 -11.06 21.38 -43.10
CA ASP A 265 -10.67 19.97 -43.24
C ASP A 265 -9.24 19.79 -43.73
N TYR A 266 -8.50 20.89 -43.91
CA TYR A 266 -7.09 20.82 -44.27
C TYR A 266 -6.31 20.07 -43.18
N THR A 267 -5.62 19.02 -43.59
CA THR A 267 -4.85 18.17 -42.67
C THR A 267 -3.65 18.92 -42.12
N GLU A 268 -3.58 18.99 -40.79
CA GLU A 268 -2.51 19.59 -40.00
C GLU A 268 -1.62 18.49 -39.38
N ARG A 269 -0.54 18.89 -38.69
CA ARG A 269 0.58 18.00 -38.35
C ARG A 269 0.72 17.66 -36.86
N TYR A 270 -0.01 18.30 -35.95
CA TYR A 270 0.15 18.12 -34.51
C TYR A 270 -1.20 18.05 -33.79
N CYS A 271 -1.24 17.30 -32.68
CA CYS A 271 -2.40 17.27 -31.78
C CYS A 271 -2.40 18.44 -30.79
N CYS A 272 -3.53 19.18 -30.69
CA CYS A 272 -3.65 20.32 -29.78
C CYS A 272 -3.50 19.93 -28.29
N LYS A 273 -3.92 18.71 -27.92
CA LYS A 273 -3.89 18.22 -26.53
C LYS A 273 -2.57 17.58 -26.12
N CYS A 274 -2.03 16.65 -26.92
CA CYS A 274 -0.83 15.89 -26.54
C CYS A 274 0.46 16.37 -27.22
N GLY A 275 0.38 17.28 -28.20
CA GLY A 275 1.53 17.85 -28.91
C GLY A 275 2.29 16.88 -29.81
N LYS A 276 1.85 15.62 -29.92
CA LYS A 276 2.47 14.62 -30.81
C LYS A 276 2.18 14.93 -32.27
N GLU A 277 3.16 14.66 -33.14
CA GLU A 277 2.97 14.71 -34.58
C GLU A 277 1.94 13.67 -35.03
N CYS A 278 0.97 14.12 -35.83
CA CYS A 278 -0.05 13.27 -36.42
C CYS A 278 -0.71 13.97 -37.62
N TYR A 279 -1.12 13.18 -38.62
CA TYR A 279 -1.82 13.65 -39.82
C TYR A 279 -3.34 13.38 -39.78
N SER A 280 -3.91 13.34 -38.58
CA SER A 280 -5.36 13.10 -38.37
C SER A 280 -6.09 14.31 -37.79
N THR A 281 -5.39 15.45 -37.70
CA THR A 281 -5.91 16.69 -37.14
C THR A 281 -6.21 17.70 -38.23
N SER A 282 -7.21 18.55 -38.02
CA SER A 282 -7.53 19.70 -38.88
C SER A 282 -8.03 20.86 -38.00
N TYR A 283 -8.31 22.02 -38.60
CA TYR A 283 -8.92 23.13 -37.84
C TYR A 283 -10.28 22.74 -37.25
N GLY A 284 -11.09 21.98 -37.99
CA GLY A 284 -12.38 21.45 -37.53
C GLY A 284 -12.27 20.27 -36.55
N SER A 285 -11.13 19.58 -36.50
CA SER A 285 -10.89 18.44 -35.61
C SER A 285 -9.45 18.47 -35.07
N PRO A 286 -9.15 19.32 -34.07
CA PRO A 286 -7.77 19.61 -33.65
C PRO A 286 -7.14 18.56 -32.71
N LEU A 287 -7.77 17.40 -32.54
CA LEU A 287 -7.35 16.32 -31.64
C LEU A 287 -7.05 15.04 -32.41
N CYS A 288 -5.99 14.33 -32.04
CA CYS A 288 -5.71 13.01 -32.60
C CYS A 288 -6.67 11.95 -32.02
N LYS A 289 -6.77 10.79 -32.69
CA LYS A 289 -7.67 9.68 -32.29
C LYS A 289 -7.53 9.21 -30.84
N ASN A 290 -6.35 9.34 -30.24
CA ASN A 290 -6.09 8.93 -28.85
C ASN A 290 -6.44 10.02 -27.82
N CYS A 291 -6.87 11.20 -28.27
CA CYS A 291 -7.14 12.38 -27.46
C CYS A 291 -8.59 12.89 -27.58
N ILE A 292 -9.34 12.34 -28.55
CA ILE A 292 -10.79 12.49 -28.72
C ILE A 292 -11.51 11.76 -27.59
#